data_AF-A0A3D1ZBW7-F1
#
_entry.id   AF-A0A3D1ZBW7-F1
#
_cell.length_a   1.000
_cell.length_b   1.000
_cell.length_c   1.000
_cell.angle_alpha   90.00
_cell.angle_beta   90.00
_cell.angle_gamma   90.00
#
_symmetry.space_group_name_H-M   'P 1'
#
loop_
_entity.id
_entity.type
_entity.pdbx_description
1 polymer ?
#
loop_
_entity_poly.entity_id
_entity_poly.type
_entity_poly.pdbx_seq_one_letter_code
_entity_poly.pdbx_strand_id
1 'polypeptide(L)'
;RKRILSLPTLLSFGVAAAFVFLLANQFDLDWSETLSNIRSMNPWLYLLALLLYYLSFVFRGMRWRLLALNAVDTDEERERVPSVLQCSQVIIIGWFVNSVVWLRLGDAYRA
;
A
#
# COMPACT_ATOMS: atom_id res chain seq x y z
N ARG A 1 4.02 6.50 -32.09
CA ARG A 1 2.93 7.32 -31.49
C ARG A 1 1.65 6.49 -31.57
N LYS A 2 0.85 6.38 -30.48
CA LYS A 2 -0.28 5.44 -30.22
C LYS A 2 0.10 4.11 -29.53
N ARG A 3 0.36 4.16 -28.23
CA ARG A 3 0.29 3.01 -27.29
C ARG A 3 -0.47 3.33 -26.00
N ILE A 4 -1.15 4.48 -25.95
CA ILE A 4 -1.90 4.95 -24.76
C ILE A 4 -3.35 4.44 -24.76
N LEU A 5 -3.83 3.90 -25.89
CA LEU A 5 -5.16 3.32 -26.05
C LEU A 5 -5.03 1.84 -26.39
N SER A 6 -4.44 1.07 -25.48
CA SER A 6 -4.51 -0.39 -25.61
C SER A 6 -5.92 -0.84 -25.25
N LEU A 7 -6.51 -1.73 -26.05
CA LEU A 7 -7.81 -2.36 -25.76
C LEU A 7 -7.95 -2.87 -24.31
N PRO A 8 -6.93 -3.53 -23.70
CA PRO A 8 -7.04 -3.96 -22.31
C PRO A 8 -7.12 -2.79 -21.30
N THR A 9 -6.47 -1.66 -21.57
CA THR A 9 -6.59 -0.45 -20.75
C THR A 9 -8.01 0.09 -20.78
N LEU A 10 -8.61 0.20 -21.97
CA LEU A 10 -9.96 0.73 -22.15
C LEU A 10 -11.02 -0.19 -21.51
N LEU A 11 -10.84 -1.50 -21.63
CA LEU A 11 -11.68 -2.50 -20.97
C LEU A 11 -11.59 -2.41 -19.45
N SER A 12 -10.38 -2.29 -18.90
CA SER A 12 -10.17 -2.17 -17.44
C SER A 12 -10.83 -0.91 -16.87
N PHE A 13 -10.72 0.22 -17.58
CA PHE A 13 -11.42 1.44 -17.20
C PHE A 13 -12.94 1.30 -17.32
N GLY A 14 -13.43 0.64 -18.37
CA GLY A 14 -14.86 0.36 -18.55
C GLY A 14 -15.43 -0.49 -17.41
N VAL A 15 -14.73 -1.55 -17.01
CA VAL A 15 -15.11 -2.39 -15.86
C VAL A 15 -15.10 -1.60 -14.56
N ALA A 16 -14.05 -0.81 -14.31
CA ALA A 16 -13.98 0.03 -13.10
C ALA A 16 -15.13 1.05 -13.05
N ALA A 17 -15.43 1.71 -14.19
CA ALA A 17 -16.54 2.66 -14.29
C ALA A 17 -17.90 1.98 -14.08
N ALA A 18 -18.12 0.81 -14.68
CA ALA A 18 -19.33 0.02 -14.47
C ALA A 18 -19.48 -0.39 -13.00
N PHE A 19 -18.39 -0.79 -12.34
CA PHE A 19 -18.41 -1.15 -10.92
C PHE A 19 -18.78 0.04 -10.03
N VAL A 20 -18.19 1.22 -10.27
CA VAL A 20 -18.54 2.45 -9.55
C VAL A 20 -20.00 2.84 -9.80
N PHE A 21 -20.48 2.75 -11.04
CA PHE A 21 -21.86 3.05 -11.39
C PHE A 21 -22.85 2.11 -10.67
N LEU A 22 -22.57 0.80 -10.64
CA LEU A 22 -23.38 -0.17 -9.91
C LEU A 22 -23.40 0.13 -8.41
N LEU A 23 -22.25 0.41 -7.79
CA LEU A 23 -22.18 0.76 -6.37
C LEU A 23 -22.97 2.04 -6.07
N ALA A 24 -22.89 3.05 -6.94
CA ALA A 24 -23.59 4.31 -6.74
C ALA A 24 -25.11 4.20 -6.92
N ASN A 25 -25.59 3.29 -7.79
CA ASN A 25 -27.01 3.17 -8.11
C ASN A 25 -27.74 2.09 -7.29
N GLN A 26 -27.02 1.06 -6.83
CA GLN A 26 -27.63 -0.10 -6.15
C GLN A 26 -27.75 0.10 -4.63
N PHE A 27 -26.94 0.98 -4.04
CA PHE A 27 -26.96 1.25 -2.60
C PHE A 27 -27.70 2.57 -2.34
N ASP A 28 -28.85 2.48 -1.69
CA ASP A 28 -29.55 3.64 -1.12
C ASP A 28 -28.79 4.08 0.15
N LEU A 29 -27.69 4.79 -0.06
CA LEU A 29 -26.82 5.24 1.02
C LEU A 29 -27.46 6.44 1.70
N ASP A 30 -28.06 6.21 2.88
CA ASP A 30 -28.39 7.31 3.77
C ASP A 30 -27.09 7.91 4.32
N TRP A 31 -26.68 9.02 3.72
CA TRP A 31 -25.48 9.76 4.10
C TRP A 31 -25.55 10.27 5.55
N SER A 32 -26.75 10.52 6.08
CA SER A 32 -26.93 11.00 7.45
C SER A 32 -26.68 9.90 8.48
N GLU A 33 -27.22 8.71 8.23
CA GLU A 33 -27.00 7.53 9.08
C GLU A 33 -25.54 7.07 9.02
N THR A 34 -24.96 7.07 7.82
CA THR A 34 -23.54 6.74 7.62
C THR A 34 -22.62 7.68 8.42
N LEU A 35 -22.89 8.99 8.40
CA LEU A 35 -22.09 9.96 9.14
C LEU A 35 -22.28 9.84 10.65
N SER A 36 -23.50 9.56 11.12
CA SER A 36 -23.78 9.27 12.52
C SER A 36 -23.02 8.04 13.01
N ASN A 37 -23.02 6.97 12.21
CA ASN A 37 -22.28 5.75 12.48
C ASN A 37 -20.78 5.99 12.54
N ILE A 38 -20.21 6.81 11.65
CA ILE A 38 -18.78 7.17 11.70
C ILE A 38 -18.43 7.96 12.96
N ARG A 39 -19.32 8.85 13.43
CA ARG A 39 -19.11 9.65 14.64
C ARG A 39 -19.24 8.86 15.93
N SER A 40 -20.04 7.79 15.94
CA SER A 40 -20.22 6.93 17.10
C SER A 40 -19.10 5.90 17.27
N MET A 41 -18.17 5.80 16.31
CA MET A 41 -17.11 4.81 16.36
C MET A 41 -16.08 5.13 17.44
N ASN A 42 -15.57 4.07 18.06
CA ASN A 42 -14.56 4.19 19.10
C ASN A 42 -13.20 4.56 18.49
N PRO A 43 -12.64 5.75 18.78
CA PRO A 43 -11.37 6.19 18.23
C PRO A 43 -10.19 5.30 18.65
N TRP A 44 -10.28 4.60 19.79
CA TRP A 44 -9.22 3.70 20.25
C TRP A 44 -9.06 2.48 19.37
N LEU A 45 -10.15 1.94 18.81
CA LEU A 45 -10.08 0.82 17.87
C LEU A 45 -9.37 1.23 16.59
N TYR A 46 -9.58 2.46 16.12
CA TYR A 46 -8.89 3.02 14.97
C TYR A 46 -7.41 3.25 15.23
N LEU A 47 -7.07 3.78 16.42
CA LEU A 47 -5.68 3.95 16.81
C LEU A 47 -4.96 2.60 16.89
N LEU A 48 -5.62 1.58 17.47
CA LEU A 48 -5.09 0.21 17.50
C LEU A 48 -4.93 -0.35 16.09
N ALA A 49 -5.94 -0.21 15.23
CA ALA A 49 -5.85 -0.64 13.85
C ALA A 49 -4.70 0.05 13.10
N LEU A 50 -4.49 1.35 13.33
CA LEU A 50 -3.39 2.12 12.77
C LEU A 50 -2.03 1.61 13.28
N LEU A 51 -1.90 1.37 14.60
CA LEU A 51 -0.69 0.81 15.18
C LEU A 51 -0.37 -0.57 14.62
N LEU A 52 -1.35 -1.47 14.56
CA LEU A 52 -1.19 -2.82 13.99
C LEU A 52 -0.84 -2.76 12.50
N TYR A 53 -1.47 -1.84 11.76
CA TYR A 53 -1.18 -1.62 10.36
C TYR A 53 0.28 -1.21 10.15
N TYR A 54 0.79 -0.23 10.89
CA TYR A 54 2.20 0.18 10.77
C TYR A 54 3.17 -0.86 11.34
N LEU A 55 2.79 -1.58 12.38
CA LEU A 55 3.58 -2.70 12.92
C LEU A 55 3.80 -3.80 11.87
N SER A 56 2.83 -4.01 10.97
CA SER A 56 2.99 -4.96 9.85
C SER A 56 4.19 -4.64 8.94
N PHE A 57 4.58 -3.36 8.82
CA PHE A 57 5.77 -2.97 8.05
C PHE A 57 7.09 -3.36 8.74
N VAL A 58 7.09 -3.45 10.07
CA VAL A 58 8.26 -3.97 10.83
C VAL A 58 8.47 -5.44 10.50
N PHE A 59 7.40 -6.25 10.52
CA PHE A 59 7.46 -7.65 10.11
C PHE A 59 7.92 -7.83 8.66
N ARG A 60 7.44 -6.98 7.75
CA ARG A 60 7.92 -6.97 6.36
C ARG A 60 9.41 -6.66 6.29
N GLY A 61 9.89 -5.64 7.01
CA GLY A 61 11.32 -5.31 7.06
C GLY A 61 12.17 -6.45 7.63
N MET A 62 11.70 -7.14 8.66
CA MET A 62 12.38 -8.33 9.21
C MET A 62 12.52 -9.43 8.16
N ARG A 63 11.43 -9.75 7.46
CA ARG A 63 11.45 -10.74 6.38
C ARG A 63 12.45 -10.36 5.29
N TRP A 64 12.43 -9.10 4.83
CA TRP A 64 13.34 -8.63 3.79
C TRP A 64 14.79 -8.61 4.24
N ARG A 65 15.07 -8.25 5.50
CA ARG A 65 16.42 -8.34 6.06
C ARG A 65 16.91 -9.79 6.12
N LEU A 66 16.06 -10.74 6.51
CA LEU A 66 16.42 -12.15 6.52
C LEU A 66 16.79 -12.65 5.12
N LEU A 67 16.02 -12.25 4.11
CA LEU A 67 16.35 -12.56 2.70
C LEU A 67 17.68 -11.93 2.28
N ALA A 68 17.95 -10.69 2.69
CA ALA A 68 19.22 -10.02 2.39
C ALA A 68 20.42 -10.71 3.07
N LEU A 69 20.28 -11.11 4.34
CA LEU A 69 21.31 -11.86 5.06
C LEU A 69 21.59 -13.23 4.46
N ASN A 70 20.55 -13.90 3.95
CA ASN A 70 20.69 -15.20 3.28
C ASN A 70 21.29 -15.10 1.88
N ALA A 71 21.28 -13.92 1.26
CA ALA A 71 21.84 -13.68 -0.07
C ALA A 71 23.33 -13.30 -0.02
N VAL A 72 23.90 -13.18 1.17
CA VAL A 72 25.28 -12.76 1.41
C VAL A 72 26.12 -13.94 1.89
N ASP A 73 27.27 -14.14 1.24
CA ASP A 73 28.20 -15.24 1.54
C ASP A 73 29.35 -14.82 2.47
N THR A 74 29.72 -13.54 2.52
CA THR A 74 30.88 -13.07 3.32
C THR A 74 30.45 -12.35 4.61
N ASP A 75 31.19 -12.53 5.71
CA ASP A 75 30.91 -11.84 6.98
C ASP A 75 31.01 -10.31 6.88
N GLU A 76 31.93 -9.77 6.06
CA GLU A 76 32.03 -8.32 5.78
C GLU A 76 30.77 -7.76 5.11
N GLU A 77 30.12 -8.55 4.27
CA GLU A 77 28.90 -8.15 3.57
C GLU A 77 27.68 -8.25 4.50
N ARG A 78 27.71 -9.17 5.50
CA ARG A 78 26.64 -9.28 6.52
C ARG A 78 26.58 -8.07 7.43
N GLU A 79 27.73 -7.50 7.78
CA GLU A 79 27.80 -6.24 8.53
C GLU A 79 27.26 -5.05 7.75
N ARG A 80 27.32 -5.09 6.41
CA ARG A 80 26.74 -4.05 5.54
C ARG A 80 25.24 -4.16 5.37
N VAL A 81 24.61 -5.28 5.79
CA VAL A 81 23.16 -5.43 5.67
C VAL A 81 22.44 -4.47 6.62
N PRO A 82 21.54 -3.61 6.11
CA PRO A 82 20.84 -2.63 6.93
C PRO A 82 20.01 -3.29 8.04
N SER A 83 19.78 -2.51 9.11
CA SER A 83 18.94 -2.92 10.22
C SER A 83 17.49 -3.15 9.76
N VAL A 84 16.74 -3.93 10.56
CA VAL A 84 15.31 -4.18 10.31
C VAL A 84 14.55 -2.87 10.12
N LEU A 85 14.83 -1.87 10.96
CA LEU A 85 14.17 -0.57 10.93
C LEU A 85 14.45 0.17 9.63
N GLN A 86 15.69 0.16 9.16
CA GLN A 86 16.06 0.77 7.88
C GLN A 86 15.37 0.07 6.70
N CYS A 87 15.33 -1.26 6.69
CA CYS A 87 14.56 -2.01 5.68
C CYS A 87 13.07 -1.65 5.72
N SER A 88 12.46 -1.57 6.91
CA SER A 88 11.07 -1.16 7.07
C SER A 88 10.80 0.27 6.59
N GLN A 89 11.73 1.21 6.86
CA GLN A 89 11.65 2.60 6.41
C GLN A 89 11.65 2.73 4.88
N VAL A 90 12.50 1.96 4.19
CA VAL A 90 12.50 1.96 2.72
C VAL A 90 11.18 1.40 2.17
N ILE A 91 10.66 0.33 2.78
CA ILE A 91 9.40 -0.29 2.35
C ILE A 91 8.20 0.65 2.57
N ILE A 92 8.12 1.30 3.73
CA ILE A 92 7.01 2.23 4.04
C ILE A 92 7.05 3.46 3.13
N ILE A 93 8.23 4.03 2.83
CA ILE A 93 8.37 5.15 1.90
C ILE A 93 7.97 4.74 0.50
N GLY A 94 8.47 3.60 0.00
CA GLY A 94 8.08 3.09 -1.31
C GLY A 94 6.58 2.80 -1.42
N TRP A 95 5.98 2.25 -0.37
CA TRP A 95 4.53 2.05 -0.29
C TRP A 95 3.79 3.39 -0.31
N PHE A 96 4.19 4.35 0.52
CA PHE A 96 3.57 5.67 0.62
C PHE A 96 3.61 6.42 -0.73
N VAL A 97 4.77 6.48 -1.37
CA VAL A 97 4.93 7.11 -2.69
C VAL A 97 4.04 6.43 -3.72
N ASN A 98 3.98 5.10 -3.74
CA ASN A 98 3.10 4.36 -4.65
C ASN A 98 1.60 4.58 -4.39
N SER A 99 1.20 4.87 -3.15
CA SER A 99 -0.20 5.17 -2.81
C SER A 99 -0.62 6.59 -3.17
N VAL A 100 0.30 7.56 -3.13
CA VAL A 100 0.01 8.98 -3.41
C VAL A 100 0.22 9.33 -4.88
N VAL A 101 1.19 8.68 -5.55
CA VAL A 101 1.62 9.01 -6.90
C VAL A 101 1.08 7.99 -7.91
N TRP A 102 0.61 8.48 -9.06
CA TRP A 102 0.18 7.64 -10.18
C TRP A 102 1.36 6.89 -10.82
N LEU A 103 1.12 5.69 -11.35
CA LEU A 103 2.06 4.89 -12.17
C LEU A 103 3.26 4.23 -11.46
N ARG A 104 3.15 3.86 -10.17
CA ARG A 104 4.19 3.11 -9.43
C ARG A 104 5.57 3.79 -9.38
N LEU A 105 5.61 5.12 -9.32
CA LEU A 105 6.85 5.90 -9.23
C LEU A 105 7.71 5.60 -7.98
N GLY A 106 7.13 4.96 -6.96
CA GLY A 106 7.87 4.50 -5.78
C GLY A 106 8.88 3.38 -6.08
N ASP A 107 8.74 2.67 -7.20
CA ASP A 107 9.77 1.73 -7.67
C ASP A 107 11.01 2.47 -8.19
N ALA A 108 10.83 3.66 -8.79
CA ALA A 108 11.95 4.50 -9.24
C ALA A 108 12.72 5.14 -8.08
N TYR A 109 12.06 5.37 -6.92
CA TYR A 109 12.72 5.87 -5.72
C TYR A 109 13.58 4.79 -5.02
N ARG A 110 13.30 3.51 -5.29
CA ARG A 110 14.01 2.35 -4.70
C ARG A 110 15.17 1.83 -5.56
N ALA A 111 15.30 2.32 -6.80
CA ALA A 111 16.37 1.99 -7.74
C ALA A 111 17.57 2.93 -7.55
#